data_AF-A0A3D3GSZ1-F1
#
_entry.id   AF-A0A3D3GSZ1-F1
#
_cell.length_a   1.000
_cell.length_b   1.000
_cell.length_c   1.000
_cell.angle_alpha   90.00
_cell.angle_beta   90.00
_cell.angle_gamma   90.00
#
_symmetry.space_group_name_H-M   'P 1'
#
loop_
_entity.id
_entity.type
_entity.pdbx_description
1 polymer ?
#
loop_
_entity_poly.entity_id
_entity_poly.type
_entity_poly.pdbx_seq_one_letter_code
_entity_poly.pdbx_strand_id
1 'polypeptide(L)'
;MSVREEHELASRRQKLELWRQLGFSLYPANFKRSHSASQVATLAEKSVSVLEGSEIPPGDEVSVAGRIMTVRPHGRLWFATLEDQTGKIQLGAIEEAADKKMWQLLQAIDRGDIVGAEGVVVKTKRGEPTVFLTKLVPLAKALQPLP
;
A
#
# COMPACT_ATOMS: atom_id res chain seq x y z
N MET A 1 13.06 -10.97 25.16
CA MET A 1 13.05 -10.19 23.91
C MET A 1 14.48 -9.78 23.62
N SER A 2 14.92 -9.89 22.38
CA SER A 2 16.22 -9.40 21.93
C SER A 2 16.21 -7.86 21.91
N VAL A 3 17.34 -7.21 22.19
CA VAL A 3 17.52 -5.74 22.06
C VAL A 3 17.07 -5.23 20.69
N ARG A 4 17.24 -6.05 19.64
CA ARG A 4 16.77 -5.76 18.29
C ARG A 4 15.24 -5.65 18.20
N GLU A 5 14.51 -6.51 18.88
CA GLU A 5 13.03 -6.51 18.88
C GLU A 5 12.49 -5.29 19.61
N GLU A 6 13.14 -4.87 20.69
CA GLU A 6 12.74 -3.66 21.44
C GLU A 6 12.95 -2.40 20.61
N HIS A 7 14.07 -2.30 19.90
CA HIS A 7 14.36 -1.19 18.99
C HIS A 7 13.34 -1.14 17.83
N GLU A 8 13.00 -2.29 17.25
CA GLU A 8 12.00 -2.35 16.17
C GLU A 8 10.62 -1.95 16.70
N LEU A 9 10.22 -2.45 17.86
CA LEU A 9 8.93 -2.11 18.48
C LEU A 9 8.85 -0.62 18.84
N ALA A 10 9.93 -0.01 19.33
CA ALA A 10 10.01 1.41 19.57
C ALA A 10 9.85 2.23 18.27
N SER A 11 10.53 1.83 17.20
CA SER A 11 10.40 2.48 15.87
C SER A 11 8.97 2.38 15.34
N ARG A 12 8.32 1.22 15.46
CA ARG A 12 6.93 1.04 15.02
C ARG A 12 5.93 1.87 15.83
N ARG A 13 6.17 2.06 17.13
CA ARG A 13 5.37 2.97 17.98
C ARG A 13 5.52 4.43 17.55
N GLN A 14 6.74 4.86 17.21
CA GLN A 14 6.96 6.21 16.67
C GLN A 14 6.21 6.43 15.36
N LYS A 15 6.24 5.44 14.46
CA LYS A 15 5.46 5.50 13.20
C LYS A 15 3.96 5.52 13.43
N LEU A 16 3.45 4.79 14.42
CA LEU A 16 2.04 4.85 14.81
C LEU A 16 1.64 6.25 15.29
N GLU A 17 2.48 6.90 16.08
CA GLU A 17 2.23 8.28 16.53
C GLU A 17 2.29 9.26 15.36
N LEU A 18 3.18 9.03 14.39
CA LEU A 18 3.21 9.80 13.15
C LEU A 18 1.89 9.66 12.36
N TRP A 19 1.31 8.46 12.28
CA TRP A 19 -0.01 8.28 11.65
C TRP A 19 -1.10 9.10 12.35
N ARG A 20 -1.05 9.18 13.68
CA ARG A 20 -1.96 10.02 14.48
C ARG A 20 -1.72 11.51 14.23
N GLN A 21 -0.47 11.96 14.20
CA GLN A 21 -0.12 13.37 13.95
C GLN A 21 -0.52 13.84 12.55
N LEU A 22 -0.39 12.96 11.56
CA LEU A 22 -0.91 13.20 10.21
C LEU A 22 -2.44 13.28 10.19
N GLY A 23 -3.15 12.87 11.25
CA GLY A 23 -4.59 12.90 11.36
C GLY A 23 -5.27 11.76 10.59
N PHE A 24 -4.64 10.59 10.53
CA PHE A 24 -5.30 9.37 10.06
C PHE A 24 -6.04 8.69 11.22
N SER A 25 -7.22 8.15 10.92
CA SER A 25 -7.95 7.34 11.89
C SER A 25 -7.19 6.04 12.11
N LEU A 26 -6.74 5.81 13.34
CA LEU A 26 -6.19 4.52 13.75
C LEU A 26 -7.37 3.57 13.96
N TYR A 27 -7.38 2.44 13.24
CA TYR A 27 -8.44 1.43 13.36
C TYR A 27 -9.83 1.94 12.95
N PRO A 28 -10.02 2.36 11.68
CA PRO A 28 -11.33 2.73 11.18
C PRO A 28 -12.29 1.53 11.29
N ALA A 29 -13.53 1.80 11.72
CA ALA A 29 -14.52 0.75 11.92
C ALA A 29 -14.86 0.00 10.61
N ASN A 30 -14.87 0.71 9.48
CA ASN A 30 -15.29 0.18 8.19
C ASN A 30 -14.35 0.64 7.07
N PHE A 31 -13.90 -0.29 6.23
CA PHE A 31 -13.30 0.00 4.93
C PHE A 31 -14.03 -0.83 3.87
N LYS A 32 -14.60 -0.15 2.86
CA LYS A 32 -15.35 -0.82 1.78
C LYS A 32 -14.38 -1.20 0.66
N ARG A 33 -14.03 -2.48 0.60
CA ARG A 33 -13.33 -3.07 -0.56
C ARG A 33 -14.31 -3.27 -1.72
N SER A 34 -13.87 -2.99 -2.93
CA SER A 34 -14.64 -3.26 -4.15
C SER A 34 -14.18 -4.54 -4.83
N HIS A 35 -12.88 -4.85 -4.77
CA HIS A 35 -12.28 -6.00 -5.45
C HIS A 35 -11.36 -6.80 -4.53
N SER A 36 -11.17 -8.09 -4.84
CA SER A 36 -10.11 -8.93 -4.26
C SER A 36 -8.85 -8.89 -5.11
N ALA A 37 -7.70 -9.30 -4.54
CA ALA A 37 -6.43 -9.34 -5.27
C ALA A 37 -6.51 -10.20 -6.55
N SER A 38 -7.21 -11.34 -6.50
CA SER A 38 -7.44 -12.17 -7.68
C SER A 38 -8.24 -11.47 -8.78
N GLN A 39 -9.31 -10.74 -8.41
CA GLN A 39 -10.11 -9.97 -9.37
C GLN A 39 -9.29 -8.86 -10.01
N VAL A 40 -8.45 -8.18 -9.22
CA VAL A 40 -7.59 -7.14 -9.77
C VAL A 40 -6.54 -7.73 -10.71
N ALA A 41 -5.99 -8.91 -10.43
CA ALA A 41 -5.09 -9.59 -11.37
C ALA A 41 -5.78 -9.87 -12.72
N THR A 42 -7.04 -10.33 -12.70
CA THR A 42 -7.83 -10.52 -13.94
C THR A 42 -8.15 -9.21 -14.66
N LEU A 43 -8.39 -8.12 -13.93
CA LEU A 43 -8.60 -6.79 -14.54
C LEU A 43 -7.31 -6.29 -15.21
N ALA A 44 -6.17 -6.46 -14.54
CA ALA A 44 -4.87 -6.09 -15.07
C ALA A 44 -4.51 -6.84 -16.37
N GLU A 45 -4.97 -8.09 -16.54
CA GLU A 45 -4.80 -8.84 -17.79
C GLU A 45 -5.59 -8.23 -18.96
N LYS A 46 -6.75 -7.64 -18.68
CA LYS A 46 -7.61 -6.98 -19.67
C LYS A 46 -7.19 -5.55 -19.94
N SER A 47 -6.54 -4.90 -18.99
CA SER A 47 -6.07 -3.52 -19.13
C SER A 47 -4.91 -3.43 -20.13
N VAL A 48 -5.04 -2.51 -21.11
CA VAL A 48 -4.01 -2.21 -22.11
C VAL A 48 -3.07 -1.09 -21.62
N SER A 49 -3.43 -0.43 -20.52
CA SER A 49 -2.69 0.69 -19.94
C SER A 49 -1.35 0.23 -19.37
N VAL A 50 -0.26 0.65 -20.01
CA VAL A 50 1.11 0.47 -19.54
C VAL A 50 1.58 1.79 -18.94
N LEU A 51 2.28 1.73 -17.80
CA LEU A 51 2.93 2.94 -17.27
C LEU A 51 4.00 3.47 -18.23
N GLU A 52 3.79 4.70 -18.69
CA GLU A 52 4.74 5.46 -19.48
C GLU A 52 5.09 6.78 -18.74
N GLY A 53 6.26 6.81 -18.11
CA GLY A 53 6.75 8.01 -17.42
C GLY A 53 6.26 8.15 -15.97
N SER A 54 6.00 9.40 -15.56
CA SER A 54 5.57 9.77 -14.20
C SER A 54 4.04 9.89 -14.03
N GLU A 55 3.27 9.79 -15.12
CA GLU A 55 1.82 9.90 -15.06
C GLU A 55 1.17 8.53 -14.87
N ILE A 56 0.15 8.49 -14.01
CA ILE A 56 -0.65 7.30 -13.79
C ILE A 56 -1.66 7.22 -14.95
N PRO A 57 -1.60 6.19 -15.82
CA PRO A 57 -2.51 6.09 -16.95
C PRO A 57 -3.94 5.81 -16.48
N PRO A 58 -4.95 6.16 -17.29
CA PRO A 58 -6.33 5.80 -16.99
C PRO A 58 -6.48 4.28 -16.94
N GLY A 59 -7.23 3.80 -15.96
CA GLY A 59 -7.49 2.38 -15.72
C GLY A 59 -8.70 2.20 -14.82
N ASP A 60 -9.04 0.95 -14.55
CA ASP A 60 -10.17 0.63 -13.68
C ASP A 60 -9.86 1.05 -12.23
N GLU A 61 -10.75 1.84 -11.63
CA GLU A 61 -10.66 2.20 -10.22
C GLU A 61 -11.02 1.01 -9.32
N VAL A 62 -10.16 0.73 -8.35
CA VAL A 62 -10.33 -0.39 -7.43
C VAL A 62 -10.02 0.03 -6.00
N SER A 63 -10.75 -0.57 -5.06
CA SER A 63 -10.50 -0.52 -3.63
C SER A 63 -10.18 -1.92 -3.13
N VAL A 64 -8.97 -2.11 -2.61
CA VAL A 64 -8.47 -3.38 -2.06
C VAL A 64 -8.03 -3.18 -0.62
N ALA A 65 -8.06 -4.25 0.18
CA ALA A 65 -7.54 -4.23 1.54
C ALA A 65 -6.83 -5.54 1.86
N GLY A 66 -5.76 -5.44 2.64
CA GLY A 66 -4.95 -6.61 2.97
C GLY A 66 -3.74 -6.26 3.82
N ARG A 67 -2.90 -7.27 4.05
CA ARG A 67 -1.67 -7.15 4.81
C ARG A 67 -0.50 -6.80 3.91
N ILE A 68 0.31 -5.84 4.31
CA ILE A 68 1.56 -5.50 3.65
C ILE A 68 2.60 -6.57 3.95
N MET A 69 3.05 -7.25 2.91
CA MET A 69 4.04 -8.34 3.02
C MET A 69 5.45 -7.88 2.70
N THR A 70 5.60 -6.93 1.78
CA THR A 70 6.90 -6.32 1.47
C THR A 70 6.71 -4.84 1.20
N VAL A 71 7.73 -4.03 1.50
CA VAL A 71 7.80 -2.61 1.19
C VAL A 71 9.16 -2.34 0.55
N ARG A 72 9.16 -1.64 -0.57
CA ARG A 72 10.33 -1.34 -1.41
C ARG A 72 10.31 0.14 -1.79
N PRO A 73 10.88 1.02 -0.95
CA PRO A 73 11.04 2.42 -1.29
C PRO A 73 12.20 2.58 -2.29
N HIS A 74 11.97 3.31 -3.37
CA HIS A 74 12.91 3.58 -4.46
C HIS A 74 12.94 5.08 -4.77
N GLY A 75 13.52 5.88 -3.87
CA GLY A 75 13.59 7.33 -4.04
C GLY A 75 12.19 7.95 -4.15
N ARG A 76 11.81 8.40 -5.36
CA ARG A 76 10.49 8.98 -5.67
C ARG A 76 9.40 7.96 -5.97
N LEU A 77 9.74 6.68 -6.01
CA LEU A 77 8.79 5.58 -6.21
C LEU A 77 8.67 4.77 -4.92
N TRP A 78 7.46 4.29 -4.65
CA TRP A 78 7.20 3.40 -3.55
C TRP A 78 6.40 2.21 -4.05
N PHE A 79 6.89 1.00 -3.75
CA PHE A 79 6.18 -0.24 -4.05
C PHE A 79 5.96 -1.06 -2.79
N ALA A 80 4.83 -1.74 -2.71
CA ALA A 80 4.57 -2.72 -1.68
C ALA A 80 3.78 -3.90 -2.22
N THR A 81 3.89 -5.04 -1.56
CA THR A 81 3.02 -6.19 -1.85
C THR A 81 1.92 -6.24 -0.80
N LEU A 82 0.67 -6.16 -1.24
CA LEU A 82 -0.50 -6.39 -0.43
C LEU A 82 -0.99 -7.83 -0.64
N GLU A 83 -1.23 -8.54 0.45
CA GLU A 83 -1.79 -9.89 0.44
C GLU A 83 -3.18 -9.88 1.08
N ASP A 84 -4.15 -10.43 0.36
CA ASP A 84 -5.49 -10.71 0.86
C ASP A 84 -5.75 -12.24 0.85
N GLN A 85 -6.98 -12.65 1.13
CA GLN A 85 -7.36 -14.07 1.18
C GLN A 85 -7.28 -14.78 -0.18
N THR A 86 -7.25 -14.02 -1.28
CA THR A 86 -7.31 -14.53 -2.66
C THR A 86 -5.96 -14.52 -3.35
N GLY A 87 -5.00 -13.73 -2.86
CA GLY A 87 -3.65 -13.70 -3.40
C GLY A 87 -2.90 -12.42 -3.06
N LYS A 88 -1.88 -12.15 -3.89
CA LYS A 88 -0.97 -11.02 -3.73
C LYS A 88 -1.13 -10.05 -4.88
N ILE A 89 -1.02 -8.77 -4.58
CA ILE A 89 -0.98 -7.71 -5.57
C ILE A 89 0.07 -6.65 -5.22
N GLN A 90 0.66 -6.04 -6.25
CA GLN A 90 1.57 -4.93 -6.07
C GLN A 90 0.78 -3.62 -5.92
N LEU A 91 1.18 -2.80 -4.96
CA LEU A 91 0.79 -1.41 -4.82
C LEU A 91 1.94 -0.54 -5.30
N GLY A 92 1.63 0.53 -6.01
CA GLY A 92 2.59 1.51 -6.51
C GLY A 92 2.17 2.92 -6.14
N ALA A 93 3.13 3.78 -5.80
CA ALA A 93 2.91 5.21 -5.63
C ALA A 93 4.11 6.00 -6.17
N ILE A 94 3.82 7.20 -6.69
CA ILE A 94 4.81 8.14 -7.22
C ILE A 94 4.72 9.40 -6.37
N GLU A 95 5.86 9.89 -5.87
CA GLU A 95 5.91 11.08 -4.99
C GLU A 95 5.23 12.30 -5.60
N GLU A 96 5.40 12.50 -6.91
CA GLU A 96 4.84 13.63 -7.65
C GLU A 96 3.32 13.55 -7.81
N ALA A 97 2.76 12.33 -7.80
CA ALA A 97 1.32 12.08 -7.94
C ALA A 97 0.58 11.93 -6.60
N ALA A 98 1.31 11.61 -5.52
CA ALA A 98 0.76 11.47 -4.19
C ALA A 98 0.70 12.82 -3.47
N ASP A 99 -0.36 13.06 -2.69
CA ASP A 99 -0.37 14.20 -1.79
C ASP A 99 0.68 14.01 -0.67
N LYS A 100 1.21 15.12 -0.14
CA LYS A 100 2.29 15.10 0.86
C LYS A 100 1.96 14.24 2.09
N LYS A 101 0.70 14.26 2.53
CA LYS A 101 0.25 13.53 3.72
C LYS A 101 0.21 12.02 3.44
N MET A 102 -0.29 11.60 2.28
CA MET A 102 -0.22 10.21 1.85
C MET A 102 1.23 9.75 1.65
N TRP A 103 2.10 10.57 1.05
CA TRP A 103 3.50 10.22 0.86
C TRP A 103 4.24 9.97 2.18
N GLN A 104 4.03 10.84 3.17
CA GLN A 104 4.55 10.65 4.52
C GLN A 104 4.00 9.37 5.18
N LEU A 105 2.72 9.06 4.97
CA LEU A 105 2.13 7.81 5.44
C LEU A 105 2.80 6.59 4.79
N LEU A 106 3.03 6.61 3.47
CA LEU A 106 3.68 5.52 2.72
C LEU A 106 5.08 5.21 3.27
N GLN A 107 5.84 6.23 3.65
CA GLN A 107 7.16 6.08 4.27
C GLN A 107 7.10 5.48 5.70
N ALA A 108 5.96 5.64 6.38
CA ALA A 108 5.72 5.13 7.72
C ALA A 108 5.00 3.77 7.75
N ILE A 109 4.76 3.16 6.58
CA ILE A 109 4.19 1.81 6.46
C ILE A 109 5.31 0.78 6.64
N ASP A 110 5.01 -0.28 7.39
CA ASP A 110 5.89 -1.41 7.61
C ASP A 110 5.25 -2.71 7.14
N ARG A 111 6.10 -3.71 6.91
CA ARG A 111 5.69 -5.10 6.74
C ARG A 111 4.88 -5.56 7.97
N GLY A 112 3.71 -6.14 7.69
CA GLY A 112 2.74 -6.61 8.67
C GLY A 112 1.54 -5.68 8.85
N ASP A 113 1.65 -4.40 8.46
CA ASP A 113 0.54 -3.46 8.58
C ASP A 113 -0.63 -3.89 7.69
N ILE A 114 -1.85 -3.62 8.15
CA ILE A 114 -3.07 -3.84 7.36
C ILE A 114 -3.52 -2.48 6.84
N VAL A 115 -3.75 -2.42 5.53
CA VAL A 115 -4.10 -1.18 4.84
C VAL A 115 -5.25 -1.41 3.87
N GLY A 116 -6.02 -0.35 3.64
CA GLY A 116 -6.91 -0.19 2.51
C GLY A 116 -6.21 0.68 1.48
N ALA A 117 -6.33 0.32 0.21
CA ALA A 117 -5.73 1.01 -0.91
C ALA A 117 -6.81 1.27 -1.95
N GLU A 118 -6.94 2.51 -2.36
CA GLU A 118 -7.78 2.95 -3.46
C GLU A 118 -6.85 3.45 -4.58
N GLY A 119 -7.14 3.09 -5.82
CA GLY A 119 -6.27 3.42 -6.93
C GLY A 119 -6.73 2.85 -8.25
N VAL A 120 -5.90 3.00 -9.28
CA VAL A 120 -6.18 2.47 -10.62
C VAL A 120 -5.31 1.26 -10.91
N VAL A 121 -5.90 0.28 -11.60
CA VAL A 121 -5.20 -0.93 -12.02
C VAL A 121 -4.41 -0.65 -13.28
N VAL A 122 -3.11 -0.94 -13.22
CA VAL A 122 -2.19 -0.75 -14.34
C VAL A 122 -1.28 -1.96 -14.45
N LYS A 123 -0.91 -2.30 -15.69
CA LYS A 123 0.10 -3.32 -15.94
C LYS A 123 1.47 -2.66 -16.07
N THR A 124 2.42 -3.10 -15.24
CA THR A 124 3.81 -2.62 -15.38
C THR A 124 4.45 -3.19 -16.65
N LYS A 125 5.56 -2.59 -17.11
CA LYS A 125 6.34 -3.10 -18.26
C LYS A 125 6.77 -4.56 -18.13
N ARG A 126 6.88 -5.06 -16.89
CA ARG A 126 7.24 -6.46 -16.59
C ARG A 126 6.03 -7.41 -16.56
N GLY A 127 4.84 -6.89 -16.82
CA GLY A 127 3.60 -7.66 -16.80
C GLY A 127 3.00 -7.87 -15.41
N GLU A 128 3.57 -7.28 -14.36
CA GLU A 128 3.08 -7.44 -12.99
C GLU A 128 1.86 -6.53 -12.74
N PRO A 129 0.72 -7.08 -12.27
CA PRO A 129 -0.48 -6.32 -11.96
C PRO A 129 -0.23 -5.39 -10.77
N THR A 130 -0.43 -4.08 -10.97
CA THR A 130 -0.13 -3.06 -9.96
C THR A 130 -1.29 -2.10 -9.80
N VAL A 131 -1.68 -1.84 -8.55
CA VAL A 131 -2.62 -0.76 -8.21
C VAL A 131 -1.82 0.50 -7.92
N PHE A 132 -1.93 1.50 -8.78
CA PHE A 132 -1.35 2.82 -8.52
C PHE A 132 -2.27 3.61 -7.61
N LEU A 133 -1.76 3.92 -6.43
CA LEU A 133 -2.53 4.45 -5.33
C LEU A 133 -2.91 5.91 -5.60
N THR A 134 -4.20 6.19 -5.53
CA THR A 134 -4.73 7.55 -5.39
C THR A 134 -4.95 7.89 -3.91
N LYS A 135 -5.17 6.88 -3.07
CA LYS A 135 -5.37 7.04 -1.64
C LYS A 135 -4.98 5.78 -0.88
N LEU A 136 -4.42 5.98 0.30
CA LEU A 136 -4.09 4.92 1.24
C LEU A 136 -4.78 5.17 2.58
N VAL A 137 -5.43 4.14 3.11
CA VAL A 137 -6.12 4.16 4.39
C VAL A 137 -5.41 3.18 5.34
N PRO A 138 -4.75 3.65 6.39
CA PRO A 138 -4.18 2.76 7.40
C PRO A 138 -5.32 2.11 8.19
N LEU A 139 -5.35 0.77 8.25
CA LEU A 139 -6.39 0.03 8.97
C LEU A 139 -5.88 -0.49 10.31
N ALA A 140 -4.69 -1.07 10.33
CA ALA A 140 -4.06 -1.52 11.56
C ALA A 140 -2.54 -1.49 11.44
N LYS A 141 -1.87 -0.93 12.46
CA LYS A 141 -0.42 -1.01 12.59
C LYS A 141 -0.02 -2.35 13.22
N ALA A 142 0.91 -3.06 12.61
CA ALA A 142 1.54 -4.23 13.22
C ALA A 142 2.68 -3.77 14.11
N LEU A 143 2.53 -3.90 15.44
CA LEU A 143 3.58 -3.52 16.40
C LEU A 143 4.65 -4.60 16.57
N GLN A 144 4.29 -5.85 16.30
CA GLN A 144 5.22 -6.97 16.26
C GLN A 144 5.60 -7.26 14.81
N PRO A 145 6.89 -7.56 14.54
CA PRO A 145 7.31 -8.00 13.22
C PRO A 145 6.64 -9.32 12.86
N LEU A 146 6.48 -9.54 11.54
CA LEU A 146 6.16 -10.88 11.06
C LEU A 146 7.37 -11.79 11.30
N PRO A 147 7.13 -13.10 11.58
CA PRO A 147 8.19 -14.10 11.68
C PRO A 147 9.08 -14.17 10.43
#